data_AF-A0A952GHE6-F1
#
_entry.id   AF-A0A952GHE6-F1
#
_cell.length_a   1.000
_cell.length_b   1.000
_cell.length_c   1.000
_cell.angle_alpha   90.00
_cell.angle_beta   90.00
_cell.angle_gamma   90.00
#
_symmetry.space_group_name_H-M   'P 1'
#
loop_
_entity.id
_entity.type
_entity.pdbx_description
1 polymer ?
#
loop_
_entity_poly.entity_id
_entity_poly.type
_entity_poly.pdbx_seq_one_letter_code
_entity_poly.pdbx_strand_id
1 'polypeptide(L)'
;MFTLLEAEAHGQGFLREYWSILTDPAHVSVEITLTILLDGLLLGLVWPLIRGYFNRVLERQHAALDEEHGIVHHGDHIHHETGEDIHTHPPIPCEDV
;
A
#
# COMPACT_ATOMS: atom_id res chain seq x y z
N MET A 1 -55.09 11.12 -6.98
CA MET A 1 -54.54 12.14 -6.05
C MET A 1 -54.38 11.61 -4.62
N PHE A 2 -55.25 10.71 -4.13
CA PHE A 2 -55.12 10.06 -2.80
C PHE A 2 -53.86 9.18 -2.65
N THR A 3 -53.46 8.48 -3.71
CA THR A 3 -52.29 7.57 -3.72
C THR A 3 -50.92 8.26 -3.58
N LEU A 4 -50.81 9.55 -3.93
CA LEU A 4 -49.57 10.31 -3.82
C LEU A 4 -49.30 10.76 -2.38
N LEU A 5 -50.37 11.11 -1.65
CA LEU A 5 -50.29 11.57 -0.26
C LEU A 5 -49.92 10.43 0.70
N GLU A 6 -50.38 9.22 0.41
CA GLU A 6 -50.09 8.01 1.18
C GLU A 6 -48.63 7.55 0.99
N ALA A 7 -48.12 7.65 -0.24
CA ALA A 7 -46.70 7.39 -0.55
C ALA A 7 -45.76 8.41 0.10
N GLU A 8 -46.14 9.68 0.15
CA GLU A 8 -45.38 10.74 0.83
C GLU A 8 -45.37 10.54 2.35
N ALA A 9 -46.51 10.18 2.95
CA ALA A 9 -46.61 9.88 4.38
C ALA A 9 -45.82 8.61 4.79
N HIS A 10 -45.84 7.56 3.97
CA HIS A 10 -45.01 6.36 4.19
C HIS A 10 -43.52 6.63 3.98
N GLY A 11 -43.16 7.42 2.95
CA GLY A 11 -41.79 7.84 2.72
C GLY A 11 -41.25 8.69 3.87
N GLN A 12 -42.06 9.60 4.42
CA GLN A 12 -41.68 10.43 5.56
C GLN A 12 -41.47 9.60 6.85
N GLY A 13 -42.32 8.60 7.09
CA GLY A 13 -42.16 7.67 8.22
C GLY A 13 -40.90 6.81 8.09
N PHE A 14 -40.65 6.26 6.90
CA PHE A 14 -39.45 5.47 6.62
C PHE A 14 -38.17 6.30 6.76
N LEU A 15 -38.13 7.50 6.16
CA LEU A 15 -36.94 8.36 6.25
C LEU A 15 -36.64 8.77 7.69
N ARG A 16 -37.67 9.03 8.49
CA ARG A 16 -37.51 9.37 9.90
C ARG A 16 -36.97 8.19 10.72
N GLU A 17 -37.49 6.99 10.48
CA GLU A 17 -37.03 5.76 11.15
C GLU A 17 -35.60 5.39 10.73
N TYR A 18 -35.30 5.51 9.43
CA TYR A 18 -33.96 5.31 8.90
C TYR A 18 -32.98 6.32 9.51
N TRP A 19 -33.39 7.59 9.63
CA TRP A 19 -32.57 8.63 10.24
C TRP A 19 -32.36 8.40 11.74
N SER A 20 -33.36 7.89 12.47
CA SER A 20 -33.19 7.57 13.90
C SER A 20 -32.24 6.39 14.13
N ILE A 21 -32.22 5.41 13.23
CA ILE A 21 -31.27 4.29 13.30
C ILE A 21 -29.85 4.78 12.98
N LEU A 22 -29.70 5.58 11.92
CA LEU A 22 -28.41 6.14 11.50
C LEU A 22 -27.78 7.08 12.52
N THR A 23 -28.61 7.80 13.27
CA THR A 23 -28.14 8.78 14.26
C THR A 23 -28.13 8.23 15.69
N ASP A 24 -28.50 6.95 15.88
CA ASP A 24 -28.38 6.28 17.17
C ASP A 24 -26.89 6.17 17.55
N PRO A 25 -26.44 6.82 18.63
CA PRO A 25 -25.04 6.79 19.04
C PRO A 25 -24.54 5.37 19.34
N ALA A 26 -25.42 4.46 19.79
CA ALA A 26 -25.05 3.08 20.01
C ALA A 26 -24.75 2.37 18.69
N HIS A 27 -25.64 2.51 17.69
CA HIS A 27 -25.43 1.95 16.35
C HIS A 27 -24.13 2.46 15.71
N VAL A 28 -23.93 3.78 15.69
CA VAL A 28 -22.73 4.40 15.11
C VAL A 28 -21.45 3.91 15.79
N SER A 29 -21.46 3.75 17.12
CA SER A 29 -20.27 3.28 17.86
C SER A 29 -19.87 1.85 17.48
N VAL A 30 -20.86 0.97 17.28
CA VAL A 30 -20.62 -0.42 16.87
C VAL A 30 -20.12 -0.48 15.44
N GLU A 31 -20.72 0.29 14.54
CA GLU A 31 -20.32 0.34 13.13
C GLU A 31 -18.89 0.86 12.96
N ILE A 32 -18.52 1.94 13.66
CA ILE A 32 -17.15 2.45 13.67
C ILE A 32 -16.17 1.41 14.21
N THR A 33 -16.53 0.76 15.32
CA THR A 33 -15.66 -0.28 15.93
C THR A 33 -15.45 -1.45 14.98
N LEU A 34 -16.52 -1.94 14.34
CA LEU A 34 -16.45 -3.04 13.38
C LEU A 34 -15.64 -2.63 12.14
N THR A 35 -15.80 -1.40 11.66
CA THR A 35 -15.06 -0.85 10.52
C THR A 35 -13.56 -0.82 10.83
N ILE A 36 -13.16 -0.29 11.98
CA ILE A 36 -11.74 -0.25 12.39
C ILE A 36 -11.16 -1.67 12.51
N LEU A 37 -11.91 -2.60 13.09
CA LEU A 37 -11.47 -4.00 13.21
C LEU A 37 -11.29 -4.66 11.84
N LEU A 38 -12.26 -4.47 10.93
CA LEU A 38 -12.20 -5.02 9.59
C LEU A 38 -11.08 -4.40 8.77
N ASP A 39 -10.92 -3.08 8.82
CA ASP A 39 -9.85 -2.37 8.15
C ASP A 39 -8.48 -2.82 8.68
N GLY A 40 -8.33 -2.93 10.00
CA GLY A 40 -7.11 -3.46 10.61
C GLY A 40 -6.79 -4.89 10.15
N LEU A 41 -7.81 -5.75 10.07
CA LEU A 41 -7.67 -7.12 9.55
C LEU A 41 -7.30 -7.14 8.07
N LEU A 42 -7.98 -6.35 7.24
CA LEU A 42 -7.74 -6.26 5.81
C LEU A 42 -6.36 -5.69 5.51
N LEU A 43 -5.97 -4.59 6.17
CA LEU A 43 -4.62 -4.03 6.06
C LEU A 43 -3.59 -5.07 6.52
N GLY A 44 -3.79 -5.73 7.65
CA GLY A 44 -2.88 -6.77 8.14
C GLY A 44 -2.68 -7.92 7.15
N LEU A 45 -3.74 -8.34 6.46
CA LEU A 45 -3.70 -9.42 5.48
C LEU A 45 -3.10 -8.98 4.13
N VAL A 46 -3.48 -7.78 3.66
CA VAL A 46 -3.09 -7.26 2.34
C VAL A 46 -1.67 -6.67 2.37
N TRP A 47 -1.24 -6.10 3.49
CA TRP A 47 0.07 -5.48 3.67
C TRP A 47 1.26 -6.37 3.26
N PRO A 48 1.41 -7.63 3.71
CA PRO A 48 2.54 -8.47 3.30
C PRO A 48 2.55 -8.75 1.80
N LEU A 49 1.38 -8.85 1.17
CA LEU A 49 1.26 -9.06 -0.28
C LEU A 49 1.74 -7.83 -1.05
N ILE A 50 1.27 -6.64 -0.65
CA ILE A 50 1.71 -5.36 -1.22
C ILE A 50 3.23 -5.20 -1.01
N ARG A 51 3.71 -5.39 0.22
CA ARG A 51 5.14 -5.27 0.54
C ARG A 51 6.00 -6.21 -0.30
N GLY A 52 5.60 -7.46 -0.45
CA GLY A 52 6.32 -8.43 -1.30
C GLY A 52 6.36 -8.03 -2.77
N TYR A 53 5.27 -7.46 -3.30
CA TYR A 53 5.22 -6.96 -4.66
C TYR A 53 6.16 -5.75 -4.85
N PHE A 54 6.06 -4.75 -3.98
CA PHE A 54 6.89 -3.54 -4.08
C PHE A 54 8.38 -3.85 -3.90
N ASN A 55 8.75 -4.73 -2.98
CA ASN A 55 10.14 -5.15 -2.83
C ASN A 55 10.71 -5.76 -4.11
N ARG A 56 9.95 -6.64 -4.79
CA ARG A 56 10.38 -7.22 -6.07
C ARG A 56 10.52 -6.20 -7.19
N VAL A 57 9.62 -5.21 -7.23
CA VAL A 57 9.71 -4.12 -8.21
C VAL A 57 10.94 -3.28 -7.94
N LEU A 58 11.19 -2.94 -6.67
CA LEU A 58 12.33 -2.15 -6.24
C LEU A 58 13.65 -2.87 -6.55
N GLU A 59 13.75 -4.17 -6.26
CA GLU A 59 14.92 -5.00 -6.59
C GLU A 59 15.22 -4.98 -8.10
N ARG A 60 14.19 -5.08 -8.95
CA ARG A 60 14.36 -5.00 -10.41
C ARG A 60 14.81 -3.63 -10.88
N GLN A 61 14.30 -2.57 -10.26
CA GLN A 61 14.69 -1.19 -10.57
C GLN A 61 16.14 -0.93 -10.16
N HIS A 62 16.57 -1.39 -8.99
CA HIS A 62 17.97 -1.33 -8.58
C HIS A 62 18.86 -2.10 -9.54
N ALA A 63 18.52 -3.37 -9.85
CA ALA A 63 19.32 -4.16 -10.79
C ALA A 63 19.47 -3.49 -12.17
N ALA A 64 18.40 -2.88 -12.70
CA ALA A 64 18.46 -2.14 -13.96
C ALA A 64 19.32 -0.87 -13.85
N LEU A 65 19.20 -0.14 -12.75
CA LEU A 65 19.99 1.06 -12.50
C LEU A 65 21.48 0.74 -12.32
N ASP A 66 21.79 -0.36 -11.62
CA ASP A 66 23.15 -0.81 -11.35
C ASP A 66 23.84 -1.25 -12.66
N GLU A 67 23.10 -1.90 -13.57
CA GLU A 67 23.58 -2.23 -14.92
C GLU A 67 23.88 -0.98 -15.77
N GLU A 68 22.99 0.03 -15.72
CA GLU A 68 23.19 1.30 -16.44
C GLU A 68 24.37 2.13 -15.92
N HIS A 69 24.66 2.03 -14.62
CA HIS A 69 25.70 2.84 -13.96
C HIS A 69 26.99 2.06 -13.65
N GLY A 70 27.10 0.80 -14.09
CA GLY A 70 28.28 -0.04 -13.85
C GLY A 70 28.56 -0.27 -12.36
N ILE A 71 27.50 -0.34 -11.54
CA ILE A 71 27.60 -0.53 -10.09
C ILE A 71 27.67 -2.03 -9.80
N VAL A 72 28.80 -2.49 -9.27
CA VAL A 72 29.00 -3.89 -8.88
C VAL A 72 28.97 -4.00 -7.36
N HIS A 73 28.00 -4.76 -6.85
CA HIS A 73 27.87 -5.06 -5.42
C HIS A 73 28.68 -6.31 -5.07
N HIS A 74 29.75 -6.16 -4.30
CA HIS A 74 30.40 -7.27 -3.61
C HIS A 74 29.83 -7.40 -2.19
N GLY A 75 29.89 -8.61 -1.61
CA GLY A 75 29.26 -8.92 -0.31
C GLY A 75 29.69 -8.06 0.89
N ASP A 76 30.73 -7.25 0.74
CA ASP A 76 31.27 -6.33 1.75
C ASP A 76 31.32 -4.86 1.30
N HIS A 77 31.19 -4.54 -0.01
CA HIS A 77 31.30 -3.16 -0.50
C HIS A 77 30.77 -2.98 -1.95
N ILE A 78 30.53 -1.72 -2.35
CA ILE A 78 29.96 -1.31 -3.65
C ILE A 78 31.03 -0.56 -4.47
N HIS A 79 31.31 -0.97 -5.71
CA HIS A 79 32.18 -0.24 -6.65
C HIS A 79 31.38 0.44 -7.76
N HIS A 80 31.84 1.60 -8.23
CA HIS A 80 31.28 2.34 -9.36
C HIS A 80 32.30 2.32 -10.50
N GLU A 81 32.06 1.54 -11.55
CA GLU A 81 32.96 1.48 -12.70
C GLU A 81 32.64 2.61 -13.67
N THR A 82 33.05 3.84 -13.33
CA THR A 82 33.07 4.94 -14.28
C THR A 82 34.18 4.68 -15.30
N GLY A 83 33.82 4.55 -16.59
CA GLY A 83 34.69 4.15 -17.71
C GLY A 83 35.93 5.03 -18.01
N GLU A 84 36.34 5.91 -17.10
CA GLU A 84 37.60 6.66 -17.13
C GLU A 84 38.68 6.04 -16.20
N ASP A 85 38.29 5.15 -15.26
CA ASP A 85 39.20 4.58 -14.25
C ASP A 85 39.74 3.18 -14.60
N ILE A 86 39.42 2.63 -15.79
CA ILE A 86 39.95 1.33 -16.24
C ILE A 86 41.47 1.40 -16.53
N HIS A 87 42.07 2.59 -16.59
CA HIS A 87 43.47 2.77 -17.01
C HIS A 87 44.41 3.43 -15.99
N THR A 88 43.93 3.87 -14.83
CA THR A 88 44.72 4.67 -13.86
C THR A 88 45.01 3.99 -12.54
N HIS A 89 44.30 2.91 -12.20
CA HIS A 89 44.57 2.13 -11.00
C HIS A 89 44.75 0.65 -11.34
N PRO A 90 45.82 -0.01 -10.84
CA PRO A 90 45.94 -1.46 -10.99
C PRO A 90 44.71 -2.12 -10.36
N PRO A 91 44.18 -3.20 -10.95
CA PRO A 91 43.02 -3.89 -10.42
C PRO A 91 43.32 -4.28 -8.97
N ILE A 92 42.50 -3.78 -8.04
CA ILE A 92 42.55 -4.20 -6.65
C ILE A 92 42.20 -5.70 -6.67
N PRO A 93 43.10 -6.59 -6.23
CA PRO A 93 42.85 -8.02 -6.29
C PRO A 93 41.62 -8.34 -5.44
N CYS A 94 40.61 -8.92 -6.09
CA CYS A 94 39.46 -9.50 -5.42
C CYS A 94 39.99 -10.63 -4.52
N GLU A 95 39.96 -10.44 -3.20
CA GLU A 95 40.16 -11.55 -2.28
C GLU A 95 38.87 -12.38 -2.29
N ASP A 96 38.95 -13.58 -2.85
CA ASP A 96 37.89 -14.59 -2.77
C ASP A 96 37.75 -15.01 -1.30
N VAL A 97 36.74 -14.47 -0.60
CA VAL A 97 36.34 -14.91 0.76
C VAL A 97 35.32 -16.03 0.67
#